data_AF-A0A916CI54-F1
#
_entry.id   AF-A0A916CI54-F1
#
_cell.length_a   1.000
_cell.length_b   1.000
_cell.length_c   1.000
_cell.angle_alpha   90.00
_cell.angle_beta   90.00
_cell.angle_gamma   90.00
#
_symmetry.space_group_name_H-M   'P 1'
#
loop_
_entity.id
_entity.type
_entity.pdbx_description
1 polymer ?
#
loop_
_entity_poly.entity_id
_entity_poly.type
_entity_poly.pdbx_seq_one_letter_code
_entity_poly.pdbx_strand_id
1 'polypeptide(L)'
;MALMATGCMPSKFSGYEPSGPGIREDGYCVARVRDNLRVEAPHGVQVHWRASRDQAADAILLDVNVSVPDGVIVQLRSPDLVLSSEEWARPQLLPIAEISAPGPRNLAPDAQLAGSADASRGNYHFWYFPVGRGMTSKTGIPAVSAFSVQLPPLLINGDAWESAPVAFREFTRWGVYTCAQ
;
A
#
# COMPACT_ATOMS: atom_id res chain seq x y z
N MET A 1 36.27 14.76 -20.50
CA MET A 1 35.07 14.00 -20.88
C MET A 1 34.92 12.88 -19.86
N ALA A 2 34.18 13.14 -18.77
CA ALA A 2 34.03 12.19 -17.67
C ALA A 2 32.92 11.20 -18.00
N LEU A 3 33.26 9.92 -18.14
CA LEU A 3 32.26 8.86 -18.14
C LEU A 3 31.62 8.84 -16.74
N MET A 4 30.35 9.23 -16.64
CA MET A 4 29.54 8.84 -15.49
C MET A 4 29.40 7.32 -15.56
N ALA A 5 30.16 6.61 -14.71
CA ALA A 5 29.84 5.24 -14.43
C ALA A 5 28.45 5.23 -13.76
N THR A 6 27.43 4.86 -14.52
CA THR A 6 26.14 4.38 -13.99
C THR A 6 26.41 3.06 -13.26
N GLY A 7 27.05 3.18 -12.10
CA GLY A 7 27.44 2.08 -11.24
C GLY A 7 26.26 1.74 -10.34
N CYS A 8 25.74 0.54 -10.51
CA CYS A 8 24.97 -0.20 -9.53
C CYS A 8 25.59 -0.06 -8.12
N MET A 9 25.09 0.87 -7.30
CA MET A 9 25.61 1.04 -5.94
C MET A 9 25.00 -0.02 -5.03
N PRO A 10 25.82 -0.89 -4.39
CA PRO A 10 25.32 -1.81 -3.39
C PRO A 10 24.82 -1.00 -2.19
N SER A 11 23.56 -1.21 -1.81
CA SER A 11 22.95 -0.54 -0.67
C SER A 11 22.31 -1.57 0.25
N LYS A 12 22.25 -1.23 1.54
CA LYS A 12 21.49 -1.98 2.52
C LYS A 12 20.05 -1.47 2.48
N PHE A 13 19.11 -2.36 2.23
CA PHE A 13 17.68 -2.07 2.17
C PHE A 13 17.01 -2.60 3.42
N SER A 14 16.16 -1.77 4.01
CA SER A 14 15.26 -2.18 5.08
C SER A 14 13.84 -1.85 4.66
N GLY A 15 12.90 -2.69 5.08
CA GLY A 15 11.50 -2.58 4.73
C GLY A 15 10.73 -3.78 5.26
N TYR A 16 9.53 -3.99 4.74
CA TYR A 16 8.69 -5.11 5.14
C TYR A 16 8.46 -6.06 3.98
N GLU A 17 8.64 -7.35 4.23
CA GLU A 17 8.37 -8.43 3.30
C GLU A 17 6.91 -8.85 3.49
N PRO A 18 6.03 -8.67 2.49
CA PRO A 18 4.64 -9.06 2.59
C PRO A 18 4.44 -10.57 2.38
N SER A 19 3.39 -11.10 3.00
CA SER A 19 2.92 -12.47 2.89
C SER A 19 1.41 -12.54 3.11
N GLY A 20 0.75 -13.54 2.53
CA GLY A 20 -0.70 -13.69 2.56
C GLY A 20 -1.25 -14.26 1.26
N PRO A 21 -2.58 -14.29 1.10
CA PRO A 21 -3.22 -14.76 -0.13
C PRO A 21 -3.07 -13.71 -1.23
N GLY A 22 -2.09 -13.90 -2.11
CA GLY A 22 -1.79 -12.99 -3.21
C GLY A 22 -0.52 -13.38 -3.96
N ILE A 23 -0.15 -12.55 -4.92
CA ILE A 23 1.06 -12.72 -5.73
C ILE A 23 2.07 -11.68 -5.27
N ARG A 24 3.25 -12.13 -4.85
CA ARG A 24 4.38 -11.26 -4.51
C ARG A 24 5.06 -10.78 -5.79
N GLU A 25 5.23 -9.48 -5.91
CA GLU A 25 5.80 -8.82 -7.09
C GLU A 25 7.10 -8.11 -6.73
N ASP A 26 8.02 -8.00 -7.69
CA ASP A 26 9.29 -7.30 -7.50
C ASP A 26 9.04 -5.79 -7.41
N GLY A 27 9.69 -5.12 -6.45
CA GLY A 27 9.68 -3.67 -6.34
C GLY A 27 10.48 -3.01 -7.46
N TYR A 28 10.05 -1.81 -7.88
CA TYR A 28 10.57 -1.14 -9.09
C TYR A 28 12.07 -0.78 -9.04
N CYS A 29 12.60 -0.45 -7.85
CA CYS A 29 13.90 0.22 -7.73
C CYS A 29 15.03 -0.65 -7.18
N VAL A 30 14.74 -1.88 -6.74
CA VAL A 30 15.73 -2.75 -6.09
C VAL A 30 15.58 -4.17 -6.61
N ALA A 31 16.59 -4.65 -7.34
CA ALA A 31 16.57 -5.99 -7.89
C ALA A 31 16.37 -7.05 -6.77
N ARG A 32 15.42 -7.98 -7.00
CA ARG A 32 15.11 -9.15 -6.15
C ARG A 32 14.45 -8.84 -4.79
N VAL A 33 14.02 -7.61 -4.54
CA VAL A 33 13.19 -7.32 -3.36
C VAL A 33 11.73 -7.37 -3.78
N ARG A 34 11.02 -8.42 -3.34
CA ARG A 34 9.58 -8.57 -3.53
C ARG A 34 8.81 -7.98 -2.35
N ASP A 35 8.79 -6.66 -2.27
CA ASP A 35 8.15 -5.89 -1.21
C ASP A 35 6.72 -5.43 -1.57
N ASN A 36 6.23 -5.77 -2.78
CA ASN A 36 4.83 -5.57 -3.16
C ASN A 36 4.07 -6.91 -3.13
N LEU A 37 2.82 -6.87 -2.65
CA LEU A 37 1.89 -7.99 -2.72
C LEU A 37 0.60 -7.54 -3.40
N ARG A 38 0.27 -8.19 -4.52
CA ARG A 38 -0.99 -8.00 -5.22
C ARG A 38 -2.00 -9.06 -4.79
N VAL A 39 -3.15 -8.62 -4.29
CA VAL A 39 -4.31 -9.46 -3.98
C VAL A 39 -5.37 -9.21 -5.03
N GLU A 40 -5.92 -10.27 -5.61
CA GLU A 40 -7.02 -10.18 -6.57
C GLU A 40 -8.35 -10.44 -5.87
N ALA A 41 -9.29 -9.52 -6.04
CA ALA A 41 -10.65 -9.57 -5.54
C ALA A 41 -11.62 -9.86 -6.72
N PRO A 42 -12.91 -10.13 -6.45
CA PRO A 42 -13.91 -10.33 -7.49
C PRO A 42 -13.92 -9.23 -8.55
N HIS A 43 -14.38 -9.59 -9.76
CA HIS A 43 -14.46 -8.70 -10.92
C HIS A 43 -13.11 -8.09 -11.35
N GLY A 44 -11.99 -8.73 -11.01
CA GLY A 44 -10.65 -8.32 -11.43
C GLY A 44 -10.10 -7.11 -10.70
N VAL A 45 -10.74 -6.69 -9.59
CA VAL A 45 -10.21 -5.63 -8.71
C VAL A 45 -8.90 -6.12 -8.09
N GLN A 46 -7.88 -5.26 -8.09
CA GLN A 46 -6.57 -5.60 -7.53
C GLN A 46 -6.22 -4.66 -6.40
N VAL A 47 -5.71 -5.21 -5.30
CA VAL A 47 -5.18 -4.44 -4.17
C VAL A 47 -3.70 -4.72 -4.05
N HIS A 48 -2.89 -3.68 -4.22
CA HIS A 48 -1.45 -3.71 -4.08
C HIS A 48 -1.08 -3.19 -2.70
N TRP A 49 -0.20 -3.94 -2.04
CA TRP A 49 0.23 -3.69 -0.67
C TRP A 49 1.73 -3.61 -0.61
N ARG A 50 2.22 -2.50 -0.06
CA ARG A 50 3.64 -2.33 0.23
C ARG A 50 3.82 -1.62 1.57
N ALA A 51 4.82 -2.02 2.33
CA ALA A 51 5.19 -1.33 3.55
C ALA A 51 6.70 -1.14 3.66
N SER A 52 7.10 -0.01 4.25
CA SER A 52 8.48 0.31 4.57
C SER A 52 8.57 1.04 5.91
N ARG A 53 9.78 1.42 6.33
CA ARG A 53 10.02 2.11 7.60
C ARG A 53 10.49 3.53 7.34
N ASP A 54 9.81 4.51 7.93
CA ASP A 54 10.32 5.87 8.04
C ASP A 54 11.40 5.87 9.12
N GLN A 55 12.66 5.86 8.71
CA GLN A 55 13.81 5.83 9.62
C GLN A 55 13.90 7.09 10.51
N ALA A 56 13.37 8.23 10.06
CA ALA A 56 13.46 9.47 10.82
C ALA A 56 12.37 9.55 11.91
N ALA A 57 11.17 9.07 11.59
CA ALA A 57 10.03 9.08 12.53
C ALA A 57 9.88 7.78 13.32
N ASP A 58 10.68 6.77 13.00
CA ASP A 58 10.55 5.39 13.47
C ASP A 58 9.12 4.83 13.35
N ALA A 59 8.52 5.04 12.19
CA ALA A 59 7.12 4.74 11.92
C ALA A 59 6.94 3.87 10.67
N ILE A 60 5.82 3.16 10.60
CA ILE A 60 5.44 2.40 9.42
C ILE A 60 5.03 3.39 8.30
N LEU A 61 5.57 3.17 7.11
CA LEU A 61 5.05 3.71 5.85
C LEU A 61 4.23 2.60 5.19
N LEU A 62 3.00 2.91 4.80
CA LEU A 62 2.12 1.96 4.14
C LEU A 62 1.67 2.55 2.80
N ASP A 63 1.80 1.79 1.73
CA ASP A 63 1.29 2.15 0.40
C ASP A 63 0.26 1.10 0.01
N VAL A 64 -0.98 1.55 -0.14
CA VAL A 64 -2.11 0.74 -0.60
C VAL A 64 -2.65 1.37 -1.85
N ASN A 65 -2.61 0.62 -2.94
CA ASN A 65 -3.19 1.00 -4.21
C ASN A 65 -4.29 0.01 -4.60
N VAL A 66 -5.45 0.55 -4.99
CA VAL A 66 -6.57 -0.23 -5.50
C VAL A 66 -6.75 0.07 -7.00
N SER A 67 -6.63 -0.96 -7.83
CA SER A 67 -6.93 -0.91 -9.26
C SER A 67 -8.33 -1.47 -9.50
N VAL A 68 -9.20 -0.65 -10.09
CA VAL A 68 -10.59 -0.97 -10.39
C VAL A 68 -10.76 -1.06 -11.92
N PRO A 69 -11.12 -2.24 -12.47
CA PRO A 69 -11.35 -2.41 -13.90
C PRO A 69 -12.55 -1.62 -14.42
N ASP A 70 -12.53 -1.30 -15.71
CA ASP A 70 -13.65 -0.60 -16.38
C ASP A 70 -15.00 -1.29 -16.13
N GLY A 71 -16.02 -0.48 -15.85
CA GLY A 71 -17.37 -0.96 -15.53
C GLY A 71 -17.54 -1.57 -14.12
N VAL A 72 -16.49 -1.59 -13.28
CA VAL A 72 -16.58 -2.04 -11.89
C VAL A 72 -16.68 -0.84 -10.94
N ILE A 73 -17.51 -0.98 -9.90
CA ILE A 73 -17.66 -0.03 -8.81
C ILE A 73 -17.24 -0.71 -7.51
N VAL A 74 -16.39 -0.04 -6.73
CA VAL A 74 -15.96 -0.49 -5.40
C VAL A 74 -16.38 0.54 -4.37
N GLN A 75 -17.03 0.10 -3.30
CA GLN A 75 -17.42 0.93 -2.17
C GLN A 75 -16.67 0.49 -0.90
N LEU A 76 -16.08 1.45 -0.20
CA LEU A 76 -15.42 1.23 1.08
C LEU A 76 -16.47 1.26 2.20
N ARG A 77 -16.66 0.16 2.93
CA ARG A 77 -17.64 0.11 4.04
C ARG A 77 -17.20 0.88 5.28
N SER A 78 -15.91 1.14 5.40
CA SER A 78 -15.27 1.95 6.42
C SER A 78 -14.06 2.66 5.79
N PRO A 79 -13.70 3.87 6.25
CA PRO A 79 -12.48 4.52 5.84
C PRO A 79 -11.25 4.02 6.62
N ASP A 80 -11.40 3.07 7.55
CA ASP A 80 -10.30 2.64 8.43
C ASP A 80 -9.70 1.30 8.01
N LEU A 81 -8.38 1.27 7.87
CA LEU A 81 -7.60 0.03 7.83
C LEU A 81 -7.34 -0.45 9.25
N VAL A 82 -7.28 -1.76 9.43
CA VAL A 82 -6.96 -2.37 10.73
C VAL A 82 -5.56 -2.95 10.67
N LEU A 83 -4.67 -2.46 11.54
CA LEU A 83 -3.33 -3.02 11.72
C LEU A 83 -3.26 -3.78 13.04
N SER A 84 -2.62 -4.94 13.06
CA SER A 84 -2.42 -5.74 14.27
C SER A 84 -0.97 -6.21 14.40
N SER A 85 -0.48 -6.32 15.63
CA SER A 85 0.84 -6.86 15.95
C SER A 85 0.81 -7.44 17.36
N GLU A 86 1.61 -8.47 17.62
CA GLU A 86 1.80 -9.01 18.97
C GLU A 86 2.51 -8.01 19.90
N GLU A 87 3.22 -7.03 19.32
CA GLU A 87 3.91 -5.96 20.07
C GLU A 87 2.95 -4.87 20.55
N TRP A 88 1.70 -4.84 20.08
CA TRP A 88 0.70 -3.86 20.47
C TRP A 88 -0.36 -4.48 21.39
N ALA A 89 -0.77 -3.74 22.43
CA ALA A 89 -1.81 -4.19 23.35
C ALA A 89 -3.19 -4.36 22.68
N ARG A 90 -3.41 -3.71 21.53
CA ARG A 90 -4.65 -3.77 20.74
C ARG A 90 -4.36 -3.44 19.26
N PRO A 91 -5.24 -3.86 18.33
CA PRO A 91 -5.19 -3.40 16.94
C PRO A 91 -5.22 -1.88 16.85
N GLN A 92 -4.49 -1.34 15.88
CA GLN A 92 -4.45 0.08 15.55
C GLN A 92 -5.36 0.33 14.35
N LEU A 93 -6.25 1.32 14.46
CA LEU A 93 -7.03 1.80 13.33
C LEU A 93 -6.24 2.88 12.61
N LEU A 94 -6.15 2.75 11.29
CA LEU A 94 -5.49 3.71 10.41
C LEU A 94 -6.54 4.32 9.46
N PRO A 95 -7.04 5.53 9.77
CA PRO A 95 -7.99 6.21 8.92
C PRO A 95 -7.36 6.62 7.59
N ILE A 96 -8.02 6.30 6.49
CA ILE A 96 -7.73 6.90 5.18
C ILE A 96 -8.18 8.35 5.27
N ALA A 97 -7.23 9.28 5.12
CA ALA A 97 -7.50 10.71 5.11
C ALA A 97 -7.84 11.22 3.70
N GLU A 98 -7.22 10.64 2.67
CA GLU A 98 -7.47 11.00 1.27
C GLU A 98 -7.26 9.80 0.35
N ILE A 99 -8.01 9.76 -0.75
CA ILE A 99 -7.80 8.85 -1.87
C ILE A 99 -7.38 9.68 -3.09
N SER A 100 -6.32 9.26 -3.78
CA SER A 100 -5.81 10.00 -4.95
C SER A 100 -6.89 10.24 -6.01
N ALA A 101 -6.82 11.39 -6.69
CA ALA A 101 -7.67 11.67 -7.84
C ALA A 101 -7.54 10.54 -8.90
N PRO A 102 -8.62 10.11 -9.56
CA PRO A 102 -9.97 10.71 -9.56
C PRO A 102 -10.89 10.24 -8.41
N GLY A 103 -10.35 9.75 -7.31
CA GLY A 103 -11.11 9.24 -6.16
C GLY A 103 -12.03 10.25 -5.47
N PRO A 104 -12.93 9.75 -4.60
CA PRO A 104 -13.90 10.56 -3.88
C PRO A 104 -13.20 11.48 -2.88
N ARG A 105 -13.63 12.75 -2.83
CA ARG A 105 -13.11 13.73 -1.87
C ARG A 105 -13.73 13.59 -0.47
N ASN A 106 -14.88 12.93 -0.37
CA ASN A 106 -15.55 12.62 0.88
C ASN A 106 -15.54 11.10 1.06
N LEU A 107 -14.97 10.62 2.16
CA LEU A 107 -14.80 9.19 2.48
C LEU A 107 -15.96 8.67 3.34
N ALA A 108 -17.17 9.17 3.06
CA ALA A 108 -18.38 8.66 3.67
C ALA A 108 -18.59 7.17 3.29
N PRO A 109 -19.38 6.41 4.06
CA PRO A 109 -19.57 4.98 3.80
C PRO A 109 -20.14 4.63 2.42
N ASP A 110 -20.69 5.60 1.69
CA ASP A 110 -21.20 5.50 0.31
C ASP A 110 -20.20 5.96 -0.75
N ALA A 111 -18.97 6.30 -0.37
CA ALA A 111 -17.90 6.68 -1.29
C ALA A 111 -17.55 5.52 -2.22
N GLN A 112 -17.50 5.83 -3.53
CA GLN A 112 -17.29 4.86 -4.59
C GLN A 112 -16.00 5.15 -5.36
N LEU A 113 -15.31 4.07 -5.71
CA LEU A 113 -14.19 4.02 -6.64
C LEU A 113 -14.71 3.38 -7.93
N ALA A 114 -14.73 4.12 -9.01
CA ALA A 114 -15.19 3.62 -10.31
C ALA A 114 -13.99 3.27 -11.19
N GLY A 115 -14.00 2.11 -11.81
CA GLY A 115 -13.01 1.81 -12.84
C GLY A 115 -13.24 2.60 -14.11
N SER A 116 -12.23 2.63 -14.97
CA SER A 116 -12.31 3.31 -16.26
C SER A 116 -11.41 2.63 -17.28
N ALA A 117 -11.83 2.62 -18.54
CA ALA A 117 -11.01 2.16 -19.66
C ALA A 117 -9.76 3.02 -19.93
N ASP A 118 -9.70 4.25 -19.40
CA ASP A 118 -8.51 5.09 -19.45
C ASP A 118 -7.48 4.55 -18.45
N ALA A 119 -6.34 4.06 -18.95
CA ALA A 119 -5.29 3.43 -18.13
C ALA A 119 -4.73 4.34 -17.02
N SER A 120 -4.92 5.67 -17.12
CA SER A 120 -4.54 6.63 -16.08
C SER A 120 -5.60 6.80 -14.97
N ARG A 121 -6.78 6.18 -15.12
CA ARG A 121 -7.92 6.24 -14.22
C ARG A 121 -8.23 4.86 -13.66
N GLY A 122 -8.97 4.80 -12.56
CA GLY A 122 -9.28 3.54 -11.87
C GLY A 122 -8.16 3.02 -10.95
N ASN A 123 -7.05 3.74 -10.79
CA ASN A 123 -6.00 3.44 -9.81
C ASN A 123 -6.07 4.44 -8.66
N TYR A 124 -6.21 3.92 -7.43
CA TYR A 124 -6.51 4.72 -6.25
C TYR A 124 -5.49 4.46 -5.14
N HIS A 125 -4.66 5.45 -4.85
CA HIS A 125 -3.73 5.42 -3.72
C HIS A 125 -4.38 5.96 -2.45
N PHE A 126 -4.14 5.29 -1.33
CA PHE A 126 -4.63 5.73 -0.02
C PHE A 126 -3.55 6.52 0.73
N TRP A 127 -3.97 7.64 1.32
CA TRP A 127 -3.10 8.52 2.10
C TRP A 127 -3.67 8.72 3.49
N TYR A 128 -2.80 8.90 4.49
CA TYR A 128 -3.18 8.81 5.90
C TYR A 128 -2.82 10.05 6.72
N PHE A 129 -1.64 10.63 6.48
CA PHE A 129 -1.14 11.75 7.29
C PHE A 129 -0.99 13.03 6.47
N PRO A 130 -1.41 14.19 7.01
CA PRO A 130 -1.15 15.47 6.39
C PRO A 130 0.30 15.91 6.62
N VAL A 131 0.96 16.39 5.57
CA VAL A 131 2.29 17.03 5.63
C VAL A 131 2.27 18.31 4.79
N GLY A 132 2.41 19.45 5.45
CA GLY A 132 2.38 20.76 4.80
C GLY A 132 1.04 21.03 4.12
N ARG A 133 1.02 21.04 2.78
CA ARG A 133 -0.18 21.25 1.95
C ARG A 133 -0.71 19.98 1.26
N GLY A 134 -0.14 18.81 1.57
CA GLY A 134 -0.54 17.54 0.93
C GLY A 134 -0.67 16.40 1.94
N MET A 135 -0.93 15.20 1.43
CA MET A 135 -1.02 13.97 2.20
C MET A 135 0.15 13.03 1.88
N THR A 136 0.41 12.07 2.77
CA THR A 136 1.49 11.09 2.62
C THR A 136 1.08 9.70 3.11
N SER A 137 1.86 8.70 2.71
CA SER A 137 1.76 7.28 3.09
C SER A 137 2.32 6.99 4.50
N LYS A 138 2.82 8.02 5.21
CA LYS A 138 3.17 7.89 6.64
C LYS A 138 1.94 7.51 7.43
N THR A 139 2.08 6.56 8.35
CA THR A 139 0.95 6.08 9.18
C THR A 139 0.99 6.58 10.62
N GLY A 140 2.11 7.19 11.07
CA GLY A 140 2.31 7.58 12.47
C GLY A 140 2.28 6.41 13.47
N ILE A 141 2.07 5.18 13.02
CA ILE A 141 2.08 3.97 13.83
C ILE A 141 3.55 3.55 14.00
N PRO A 142 4.01 3.29 15.25
CA PRO A 142 5.38 2.90 15.51
C PRO A 142 5.80 1.66 14.70
N ALA A 143 7.03 1.69 14.20
CA ALA A 143 7.61 0.54 13.53
C ALA A 143 7.76 -0.65 14.51
N VAL A 144 7.39 -1.84 14.03
CA VAL A 144 7.51 -3.11 14.74
C VAL A 144 8.15 -4.15 13.82
N SER A 145 8.61 -5.27 14.39
CA SER A 145 9.30 -6.32 13.61
C SER A 145 8.35 -7.12 12.72
N ALA A 146 7.09 -7.26 13.14
CA ALA A 146 6.03 -7.89 12.36
C ALA A 146 4.67 -7.27 12.68
N PHE A 147 3.85 -7.10 11.65
CA PHE A 147 2.45 -6.67 11.78
C PHE A 147 1.61 -7.27 10.65
N SER A 148 0.29 -7.23 10.80
CA SER A 148 -0.64 -7.47 9.70
C SER A 148 -1.49 -6.24 9.47
N VAL A 149 -1.98 -6.10 8.24
CA VAL A 149 -2.95 -5.08 7.85
C VAL A 149 -4.09 -5.71 7.09
N GLN A 150 -5.29 -5.18 7.28
CA GLN A 150 -6.49 -5.63 6.60
C GLN A 150 -7.27 -4.43 6.09
N LEU A 151 -7.77 -4.52 4.86
CA LEU A 151 -8.76 -3.58 4.37
C LEU A 151 -10.09 -3.78 5.12
N PRO A 152 -10.87 -2.71 5.30
CA PRO A 152 -12.26 -2.87 5.65
C PRO A 152 -12.99 -3.65 4.54
N PRO A 153 -14.13 -4.29 4.85
CA PRO A 153 -14.94 -4.96 3.84
C PRO A 153 -15.24 -4.01 2.67
N LEU A 154 -15.11 -4.53 1.44
CA LEU A 154 -15.45 -3.81 0.22
C LEU A 154 -16.80 -4.32 -0.30
N LEU A 155 -17.59 -3.44 -0.93
CA LEU A 155 -18.64 -3.89 -1.83
C LEU A 155 -18.16 -3.70 -3.26
N ILE A 156 -18.03 -4.78 -4.02
CA ILE A 156 -17.60 -4.76 -5.41
C ILE A 156 -18.84 -5.07 -6.26
N ASN A 157 -19.33 -4.09 -7.01
CA ASN A 157 -20.63 -4.16 -7.70
C ASN A 157 -21.80 -4.57 -6.79
N GLY A 158 -21.71 -4.25 -5.50
CA GLY A 158 -22.70 -4.62 -4.47
C GLY A 158 -22.41 -5.92 -3.73
N ASP A 159 -21.49 -6.75 -4.22
CA ASP A 159 -21.10 -8.00 -3.57
C ASP A 159 -20.06 -7.75 -2.48
N ALA A 160 -20.30 -8.29 -1.28
CA ALA A 160 -19.37 -8.13 -0.17
C ALA A 160 -18.10 -8.97 -0.38
N TRP A 161 -16.95 -8.33 -0.25
CA TRP A 161 -15.64 -8.97 -0.26
C TRP A 161 -14.88 -8.58 1.00
N GLU A 162 -14.42 -9.59 1.73
CA GLU A 162 -13.57 -9.43 2.90
C GLU A 162 -12.12 -9.76 2.52
N SER A 163 -11.26 -8.76 2.63
CA SER A 163 -9.82 -8.97 2.44
C SER A 163 -9.29 -9.82 3.58
N ALA A 164 -8.54 -10.88 3.27
CA ALA A 164 -7.76 -11.57 4.29
C ALA A 164 -6.59 -10.65 4.75
N PRO A 165 -6.14 -10.76 6.01
CA PRO A 165 -5.02 -9.96 6.49
C PRO A 165 -3.74 -10.23 5.69
N VAL A 166 -3.02 -9.16 5.34
CA VAL A 166 -1.68 -9.20 4.75
C VAL A 166 -0.67 -9.04 5.88
N ALA A 167 0.22 -10.01 6.03
CA ALA A 167 1.27 -9.99 7.04
C ALA A 167 2.57 -9.41 6.46
N PHE A 168 3.21 -8.56 7.25
CA PHE A 168 4.44 -7.85 6.94
C PHE A 168 5.49 -8.18 7.97
N ARG A 169 6.67 -8.60 7.52
CA ARG A 169 7.82 -8.88 8.39
C ARG A 169 9.01 -8.02 8.00
N GLU A 170 9.61 -7.36 8.97
CA GLU A 170 10.79 -6.54 8.72
C GLU A 170 11.91 -7.39 8.13
N PHE A 171 12.57 -6.86 7.11
CA PHE A 171 13.80 -7.42 6.57
C PHE A 171 14.89 -6.37 6.50
N THR A 172 16.13 -6.84 6.52
CA THR A 172 17.28 -6.05 6.09
C THR A 172 18.12 -6.88 5.15
N ARG A 173 18.32 -6.44 3.90
CA ARG A 173 19.05 -7.18 2.87
C ARG A 173 19.96 -6.25 2.07
N TRP A 174 21.07 -6.78 1.57
CA TRP A 174 21.89 -6.09 0.57
C TRP A 174 21.27 -6.25 -0.81
N GLY A 175 21.26 -5.18 -1.59
CA GLY A 175 20.75 -5.18 -2.95
C GLY A 175 21.46 -4.15 -3.81
N VAL A 176 20.97 -3.99 -5.03
CA VAL A 176 21.49 -3.02 -6.00
C VAL A 176 20.34 -2.13 -6.45
N TYR A 177 20.54 -0.82 -6.36
CA TYR A 177 19.61 0.13 -6.97
C TYR A 177 19.70 0.05 -8.49
N THR A 178 18.55 -0.09 -9.14
CA THR A 178 18.44 -0.10 -10.61
C THR A 178 17.90 1.22 -11.17
N CYS A 179 17.44 2.13 -10.31
CA CYS A 179 16.97 3.46 -10.69
C CYS A 179 18.02 4.51 -10.33
N ALA A 180 18.23 5.50 -11.21
CA ALA A 180 18.96 6.71 -10.85
C ALA A 180 18.09 7.55 -9.91
N GLN A 181 18.66 8.01 -8.79
CA GLN A 181 18.02 8.95 -7.86
C GLN A 181 17.98 10.36 -8.44
#